data_AF-A0A432CCJ0-F1
#
_entry.id   AF-A0A432CCJ0-F1
#
_cell.length_a   1.000
_cell.length_b   1.000
_cell.length_c   1.000
_cell.angle_alpha   90.00
_cell.angle_beta   90.00
_cell.angle_gamma   90.00
#
_symmetry.space_group_name_H-M   'P 1'
#
loop_
_entity.id
_entity.type
_entity.pdbx_description
1 polymer ?
#
loop_
_entity_poly.entity_id
_entity_poly.type
_entity_poly.pdbx_seq_one_letter_code
_entity_poly.pdbx_strand_id
1 'polypeptide(L)'
;MEINLNLLNRYKSRIVWTVIVLLMFWYLGIRPEMRISELRNDGKQTKAYLYEVKGVGSKGTTRGFYRFEIYNNLYEGFYDNDKLVKYDSIDII
;
A
#
# COMPACT_ATOMS: atom_id res chain seq x y z
N MET A 1 49.06 13.08 -20.64
CA MET A 1 48.46 13.11 -19.28
C MET A 1 46.93 13.24 -19.31
N GLU A 2 46.34 13.94 -20.29
CA GLU A 2 44.89 14.13 -20.44
C GLU A 2 44.06 12.86 -20.71
N ILE A 3 44.61 11.87 -21.41
CA ILE A 3 43.88 10.63 -21.76
C ILE A 3 43.52 9.82 -20.50
N ASN A 4 44.42 9.78 -19.50
CA ASN A 4 44.20 9.09 -18.23
C ASN A 4 43.13 9.78 -17.37
N LEU A 5 43.06 11.12 -17.40
CA LEU A 5 42.03 11.89 -16.69
C LEU A 5 40.63 11.63 -17.27
N ASN A 6 40.49 11.56 -18.59
CA ASN A 6 39.22 11.30 -19.26
C ASN A 6 38.71 9.86 -19.06
N LEU A 7 39.61 8.88 -18.94
CA LEU A 7 39.25 7.50 -18.58
C LEU A 7 38.79 7.39 -17.12
N LEU A 8 39.49 8.05 -16.20
CA LEU A 8 39.14 8.06 -14.78
C LEU A 8 37.76 8.70 -14.55
N ASN A 9 37.46 9.81 -15.23
CA ASN A 9 36.16 10.48 -15.15
C ASN A 9 35.02 9.62 -15.71
N ARG A 10 35.25 8.91 -16.83
CA ARG A 10 34.25 7.97 -17.36
C ARG A 10 34.01 6.79 -16.42
N TYR A 11 35.04 6.28 -15.77
CA TYR A 11 34.91 5.18 -14.82
C TYR A 11 34.15 5.60 -13.55
N LYS A 12 34.47 6.78 -13.00
CA LYS A 12 33.72 7.38 -11.88
C LYS A 12 32.25 7.62 -12.24
N SER A 13 31.98 8.16 -13.43
CA SER A 13 30.61 8.38 -13.92
C SER A 13 29.81 7.07 -14.03
N ARG A 14 30.43 6.00 -14.56
CA ARG A 14 29.78 4.68 -14.64
C ARG A 14 29.47 4.11 -13.26
N ILE A 15 30.38 4.20 -12.30
CA ILE A 15 30.16 3.72 -10.92
C ILE A 15 28.98 4.46 -10.28
N VAL A 16 28.93 5.79 -10.42
CA VAL A 16 27.83 6.60 -9.89
C VAL A 16 26.49 6.14 -10.47
N TRP A 17 26.41 5.90 -11.78
CA TRP A 17 25.21 5.37 -12.41
C TRP A 17 24.82 3.97 -11.91
N THR A 18 25.79 3.09 -11.70
CA THR A 18 25.53 1.75 -11.13
C THR A 18 24.95 1.83 -9.72
N VAL A 19 25.48 2.72 -8.88
CA VAL A 19 24.97 2.95 -7.52
C VAL A 19 23.55 3.50 -7.54
N ILE A 20 23.24 4.45 -8.44
CA ILE A 20 21.88 5.01 -8.60
C ILE A 20 20.88 3.93 -8.99
N VAL A 21 21.23 3.05 -9.94
CA VAL A 21 20.35 1.96 -10.38
C VAL A 21 20.10 0.96 -9.25
N LEU A 22 21.14 0.61 -8.47
CA LEU A 22 21.01 -0.24 -7.30
C LEU A 22 20.10 0.37 -6.24
N LEU A 23 20.22 1.67 -5.96
CA LEU A 23 19.35 2.38 -5.02
C LEU A 23 17.90 2.44 -5.51
N MET A 24 17.67 2.64 -6.82
CA MET A 24 16.32 2.55 -7.39
C MET A 24 15.71 1.16 -7.24
N PHE A 25 16.49 0.10 -7.50
CA PHE A 25 16.02 -1.27 -7.30
C PHE A 25 15.70 -1.56 -5.83
N TRP A 26 16.51 -1.03 -4.91
CA TRP A 26 16.27 -1.15 -3.48
C TRP A 26 15.00 -0.40 -3.07
N TYR A 27 14.80 0.83 -3.56
CA TYR A 27 13.59 1.62 -3.32
C TYR A 27 12.32 0.96 -3.88
N LEU A 28 12.40 0.36 -5.08
CA LEU A 28 11.29 -0.36 -5.70
C LEU A 28 11.01 -1.71 -5.03
N GLY A 29 12.03 -2.40 -4.54
CA GLY A 29 11.91 -3.66 -3.79
C GLY A 29 11.43 -3.47 -2.35
N ILE A 30 11.68 -2.30 -1.75
CA ILE A 30 11.07 -1.86 -0.48
C ILE A 30 9.71 -1.20 -0.74
N ARG A 31 9.04 -1.47 -1.88
CA ARG A 31 7.59 -1.29 -1.90
C ARG A 31 7.04 -2.18 -0.79
N PRO A 32 6.36 -1.61 0.20
CA PRO A 32 5.74 -2.43 1.21
C PRO A 32 4.65 -3.23 0.51
N GLU A 33 4.95 -4.47 0.14
CA GLU A 33 4.01 -5.57 0.35
C GLU A 33 3.79 -5.70 1.86
N MET A 34 3.31 -4.63 2.51
CA MET A 34 2.94 -4.66 3.90
C MET A 34 1.65 -5.46 3.98
N ARG A 35 1.85 -6.76 4.23
CA ARG A 35 1.30 -7.41 5.42
C ARG A 35 -0.22 -7.60 5.44
N ILE A 36 -0.83 -7.96 4.31
CA ILE A 36 -2.14 -8.64 4.37
C ILE A 36 -2.02 -9.96 5.14
N SER A 37 -0.86 -10.65 5.07
CA SER A 37 -0.65 -11.90 5.78
C SER A 37 -0.49 -11.75 7.30
N GLU A 38 0.06 -10.63 7.80
CA GLU A 38 0.22 -10.44 9.25
C GLU A 38 -1.07 -10.00 9.94
N LEU A 39 -1.93 -9.22 9.28
CA LEU A 39 -3.28 -8.95 9.78
C LEU A 39 -4.04 -10.26 10.07
N ARG A 40 -3.83 -11.28 9.24
CA ARG A 40 -4.47 -12.58 9.37
C ARG A 40 -3.90 -13.45 10.50
N ASN A 41 -2.63 -13.27 10.88
CA ASN A 41 -1.97 -14.09 11.91
C ASN A 41 -2.02 -13.45 13.32
N ASP A 42 -2.05 -12.12 13.42
CA ASP A 42 -2.10 -11.37 14.68
C ASP A 42 -3.45 -10.67 14.94
N GLY A 43 -4.50 -11.08 14.22
CA GLY A 43 -5.85 -10.50 14.15
C GLY A 43 -6.31 -9.75 15.39
N LYS A 44 -5.92 -8.47 15.49
CA LYS A 44 -6.44 -7.55 16.49
C LYS A 44 -7.80 -7.11 15.98
N GLN A 45 -8.84 -7.52 16.69
CA GLN A 45 -10.19 -6.99 16.50
C GLN A 45 -10.11 -5.47 16.48
N THR A 46 -10.43 -4.88 15.34
CA THR A 46 -10.47 -3.43 15.16
C THR A 46 -11.82 -3.03 14.58
N LYS A 47 -12.25 -1.81 14.91
CA LYS A 47 -13.49 -1.26 14.38
C LYS A 47 -13.17 -0.37 13.19
N ALA A 48 -13.73 -0.69 12.04
CA ALA A 48 -13.67 0.19 10.88
C ALA A 48 -14.96 0.96 10.73
N TYR A 49 -14.84 2.21 10.26
CA TYR A 49 -15.99 3.08 10.02
C TYR A 49 -16.34 3.09 8.54
N LEU A 50 -17.61 2.88 8.24
CA LEU A 50 -18.16 3.01 6.90
C LEU A 50 -18.27 4.49 6.52
N TYR A 51 -17.42 4.93 5.59
CA TYR A 51 -17.42 6.32 5.14
C TYR A 51 -18.27 6.54 3.89
N GLU A 52 -18.52 5.48 3.12
CA GLU A 52 -19.30 5.54 1.88
C GLU A 52 -20.12 4.27 1.69
N VAL A 53 -21.33 4.43 1.19
CA VAL A 53 -22.28 3.34 0.91
C VAL A 53 -22.87 3.59 -0.47
N LYS A 54 -22.71 2.62 -1.39
CA LYS A 54 -23.17 2.71 -2.78
C LYS A 54 -23.98 1.47 -3.17
N GLY A 55 -25.12 1.66 -3.84
CA GLY A 55 -25.84 0.55 -4.46
C GLY A 55 -25.02 -0.06 -5.60
N VAL A 56 -24.85 -1.39 -5.58
CA VAL A 56 -24.12 -2.15 -6.60
C VAL A 56 -25.01 -3.24 -7.19
N GLY A 57 -25.16 -3.25 -8.52
CA GLY A 57 -25.96 -4.25 -9.24
C GLY A 57 -27.48 -4.05 -9.17
N SER A 58 -28.23 -5.01 -9.71
CA SER A 58 -29.68 -4.92 -9.91
C SER A 58 -30.53 -5.50 -8.77
N LYS A 59 -29.93 -6.21 -7.80
CA LYS A 59 -30.62 -6.95 -6.74
C LYS A 59 -30.66 -6.25 -5.38
N GLY A 60 -30.43 -4.93 -5.34
CA GLY A 60 -30.43 -4.17 -4.09
C GLY A 60 -29.21 -4.43 -3.18
N THR A 61 -28.15 -5.05 -3.71
CA THR A 61 -26.88 -5.17 -2.99
C THR A 61 -26.29 -3.79 -2.79
N THR A 62 -25.79 -3.53 -1.58
CA THR A 62 -25.15 -2.27 -1.26
C THR A 62 -23.69 -2.55 -0.88
N ARG A 63 -22.77 -1.76 -1.39
CA ARG A 63 -21.33 -1.83 -1.10
C ARG A 63 -20.98 -0.73 -0.10
N GLY A 64 -20.54 -1.14 1.07
CA GLY A 64 -19.97 -0.25 2.07
C GLY A 64 -18.46 -0.21 1.95
N PHE A 65 -17.91 0.98 1.85
CA PHE A 65 -16.47 1.23 1.91
C PHE A 65 -16.11 1.65 3.32
N TYR A 66 -15.11 0.98 3.89
CA TYR A 66 -14.68 1.19 5.25
C TYR A 66 -13.20 1.53 5.30
N ARG A 67 -12.82 2.28 6.33
CA ARG A 67 -11.42 2.57 6.64
C ARG A 67 -11.14 2.38 8.12
N PHE A 68 -9.93 1.93 8.42
CA PHE A 68 -9.46 1.77 9.80
C PHE A 68 -7.96 2.01 9.86
N GLU A 69 -7.48 2.33 11.06
CA GLU A 69 -6.08 2.64 11.32
C GLU A 69 -5.49 1.59 12.27
N ILE A 70 -4.36 1.00 11.90
CA ILE A 70 -3.59 0.10 12.75
C ILE A 70 -2.13 0.53 12.70
N TYR A 71 -1.54 0.81 13.86
CA TYR A 71 -0.13 1.22 13.99
C TYR A 71 0.25 2.38 13.05
N ASN A 72 -0.56 3.45 13.00
CA ASN A 72 -0.41 4.60 12.10
C ASN A 72 -0.53 4.29 10.59
N ASN A 73 -0.93 3.07 10.22
CA ASN A 73 -1.21 2.73 8.82
C ASN A 73 -2.71 2.73 8.58
N LEU A 74 -3.13 3.45 7.55
CA LEU A 74 -4.52 3.50 7.10
C LEU A 74 -4.79 2.34 6.13
N TYR A 75 -5.85 1.60 6.42
CA TYR A 75 -6.32 0.51 5.57
C TYR A 75 -7.73 0.83 5.07
N GLU A 76 -7.98 0.51 3.81
CA GLU A 76 -9.26 0.70 3.14
C GLU A 76 -9.73 -0.63 2.56
N GLY A 77 -11.04 -0.86 2.63
CA GLY A 77 -11.66 -2.07 2.09
C GLY A 77 -13.12 -1.84 1.73
N PHE A 78 -13.75 -2.88 1.20
CA PHE A 78 -15.18 -2.85 0.89
C PHE A 78 -15.84 -4.16 1.33
N TYR A 79 -17.10 -4.05 1.71
CA TYR A 79 -17.95 -5.17 2.08
C TYR A 79 -19.33 -4.99 1.45
N ASP A 80 -19.85 -6.07 0.86
CA ASP A 80 -21.13 -6.05 0.15
C ASP A 80 -22.22 -6.67 1.04
N ASN A 81 -23.24 -5.88 1.38
CA ASN A 81 -24.37 -6.31 2.20
C ASN A 81 -25.59 -5.42 1.91
N ASP A 82 -26.78 -6.00 1.97
CA ASP A 82 -28.07 -5.37 1.65
C ASP A 82 -28.56 -4.37 2.72
N LYS A 83 -27.92 -4.32 3.89
CA LYS A 83 -28.37 -3.53 5.06
C LYS A 83 -27.37 -2.49 5.58
N LEU A 84 -26.41 -2.08 4.75
CA LEU A 84 -25.35 -1.17 5.19
C LEU A 84 -25.84 0.28 5.27
N VAL A 85 -25.58 0.93 6.41
CA VAL A 85 -25.85 2.36 6.60
C VAL A 85 -24.52 3.12 6.72
N LYS A 86 -24.51 4.35 6.21
CA LYS A 86 -23.33 5.21 6.32
C LYS A 86 -23.06 5.51 7.80
N TYR A 87 -21.79 5.50 8.21
CA TYR A 87 -21.32 5.64 9.60
C TYR A 87 -21.53 4.43 10.52
N ASP A 88 -22.04 3.31 10.01
CA ASP A 88 -21.98 2.05 10.74
C ASP A 88 -20.52 1.65 10.99
N SER A 89 -20.28 1.00 12.13
CA SER A 89 -19.01 0.38 12.45
C SER A 89 -19.05 -1.12 12.14
N ILE A 90 -18.03 -1.63 11.48
CA ILE A 90 -17.85 -3.07 11.28
C ILE A 90 -16.67 -3.57 12.09
N ASP A 91 -16.81 -4.74 12.70
CA ASP A 91 -15.71 -5.43 13.36
C ASP A 91 -14.88 -6.18 12.30
N ILE A 92 -13.58 -5.91 12.28
CA ILE A 92 -12.62 -6.57 11.40
C ILE A 92 -11.70 -7.44 12.27
N ILE A 93 -11.60 -8.72 11.90
CA ILE A 93 -10.74 -9.73 12.55
C ILE A 93 -9.59 -10.05 11.62
#